data_AF-A0A6L5K3A8-F1
#
_entry.id   AF-A0A6L5K3A8-F1
#
_cell.length_a   1.000
_cell.length_b   1.000
_cell.length_c   1.000
_cell.angle_alpha   90.00
_cell.angle_beta   90.00
_cell.angle_gamma   90.00
#
_symmetry.space_group_name_H-M   'P 1'
#
loop_
_entity.id
_entity.type
_entity.pdbx_description
1 polymer ?
#
loop_
_entity_poly.entity_id
_entity_poly.type
_entity_poly.pdbx_seq_one_letter_code
_entity_poly.pdbx_strand_id
1 'polypeptide(L)'
;MMPWEKESAGKHLPTYLGGIAYHTGIFAALAYLVSLIISVEFSTSLILALRCAVAIGFLSGIALFLKRILLPVIRKISCPDDFAANLLVDIFLAFTFIRTYSESFAPFYYLAAIVMLLYIPVGKIRHCFFFFYAKMLLGTFYGRRGVLPSGTRRN
;
A
#
# COMPACT_ATOMS: atom_id res chain seq x y z
N MET A 1 0.67 5.45 -18.50
CA MET A 1 1.05 6.78 -18.00
C MET A 1 2.22 6.58 -17.08
N MET A 2 3.38 7.04 -17.51
CA MET A 2 4.58 6.93 -16.70
C MET A 2 4.47 7.91 -15.52
N PRO A 3 5.06 7.60 -14.35
CA PRO A 3 4.95 8.45 -13.17
C PRO A 3 5.43 9.89 -13.40
N TRP A 4 6.46 10.07 -14.23
CA TRP A 4 7.03 11.39 -14.55
C TRP A 4 6.16 12.26 -15.46
N GLU A 5 5.16 11.68 -16.14
CA GLU A 5 4.19 12.44 -16.94
C GLU A 5 3.10 13.08 -16.08
N LYS A 6 2.96 12.62 -14.83
CA LYS A 6 2.01 13.19 -13.87
C LYS A 6 2.71 14.24 -13.04
N GLU A 7 2.25 15.48 -13.10
CA GLU A 7 2.80 16.59 -12.33
C GLU A 7 2.95 16.26 -10.84
N SER A 8 1.94 15.59 -10.25
CA SER A 8 1.94 15.21 -8.84
C SER A 8 3.03 14.19 -8.46
N ALA A 9 3.40 13.28 -9.37
CA ALA A 9 4.45 12.30 -9.10
C ALA A 9 5.83 12.81 -9.56
N GLY A 10 5.90 13.52 -10.69
CA GLY A 10 7.14 14.11 -11.21
C GLY A 10 7.73 15.20 -10.31
N LYS A 11 6.89 16.08 -9.73
CA LYS A 11 7.36 17.16 -8.82
C LYS A 11 7.55 16.70 -7.37
N HIS A 12 7.07 15.52 -6.99
CA HIS A 12 7.10 15.03 -5.60
C HIS A 12 7.65 13.61 -5.49
N LEU A 13 8.81 13.38 -6.13
CA LEU A 13 9.46 12.07 -6.21
C LEU A 13 9.67 11.38 -4.84
N PRO A 14 10.07 12.07 -3.75
CA PRO A 14 10.21 11.42 -2.43
C PRO A 14 8.89 10.85 -1.91
N THR A 15 7.77 11.54 -2.17
CA THR A 15 6.44 11.07 -1.75
C THR A 15 5.99 9.89 -2.61
N TYR A 16 6.32 9.90 -3.90
CA TYR A 16 6.06 8.79 -4.79
C TYR A 16 6.82 7.53 -4.38
N LEU A 17 8.14 7.65 -4.11
CA LEU A 17 8.97 6.55 -3.64
C LEU A 17 8.52 6.04 -2.27
N GLY A 18 8.18 6.93 -1.34
CA GLY A 18 7.58 6.55 -0.06
C GLY A 18 6.27 5.78 -0.24
N GLY A 19 5.45 6.19 -1.20
CA GLY A 19 4.24 5.45 -1.58
C GLY A 19 4.55 4.03 -2.09
N ILE A 20 5.55 3.86 -2.96
CA ILE A 20 5.99 2.54 -3.44
C ILE A 20 6.46 1.69 -2.26
N ALA A 21 7.37 2.22 -1.45
CA ALA A 21 7.92 1.52 -0.28
C ALA A 21 6.81 1.07 0.68
N TYR A 22 5.83 1.94 0.93
CA TYR A 22 4.67 1.62 1.76
C TYR A 22 3.86 0.45 1.18
N HIS A 23 3.51 0.49 -0.11
CA HIS A 23 2.76 -0.58 -0.75
C HIS A 23 3.52 -1.90 -0.79
N THR A 24 4.83 -1.87 -1.04
CA THR A 24 5.67 -3.07 -0.98
C THR A 24 5.62 -3.73 0.40
N GLY A 25 5.70 -2.94 1.48
CA GLY A 25 5.54 -3.45 2.84
C GLY A 25 4.15 -4.04 3.11
N ILE A 26 3.08 -3.38 2.61
CA ILE A 26 1.70 -3.88 2.71
C ILE A 26 1.53 -5.23 2.01
N PHE A 27 2.03 -5.36 0.77
CA PHE A 27 1.95 -6.62 0.04
C PHE A 27 2.76 -7.73 0.71
N ALA A 28 3.94 -7.40 1.27
CA ALA A 28 4.74 -8.36 2.04
C ALA A 28 3.98 -8.83 3.29
N ALA A 29 3.35 -7.91 4.03
CA ALA A 29 2.56 -8.25 5.21
C ALA A 29 1.31 -9.09 4.88
N LEU A 30 0.64 -8.79 3.76
CA LEU A 30 -0.48 -9.60 3.26
C LEU A 30 -0.02 -11.00 2.82
N ALA A 31 1.14 -11.11 2.16
CA ALA A 31 1.70 -12.41 1.78
C ALA A 31 2.01 -13.28 3.01
N TYR A 32 2.52 -12.67 4.10
CA TYR A 32 2.68 -13.35 5.38
C TYR A 32 1.34 -13.80 5.97
N LEU A 33 0.32 -12.94 5.97
CA LEU A 33 -1.01 -13.31 6.45
C LEU A 33 -1.56 -14.52 5.69
N VAL A 34 -1.46 -14.49 4.36
CA VAL A 34 -1.90 -15.59 3.50
C VAL A 34 -1.12 -16.87 3.82
N SER A 35 0.20 -16.79 3.98
CA SER A 35 1.02 -17.97 4.29
C SER A 35 0.59 -18.64 5.58
N LEU A 36 0.22 -17.87 6.61
CA LEU A 36 -0.32 -18.42 7.86
C LEU A 36 -1.69 -19.09 7.65
N ILE A 37 -2.57 -18.50 6.84
CA ILE A 37 -3.91 -19.06 6.55
C ILE A 37 -3.81 -20.41 5.81
N ILE A 38 -2.89 -20.53 4.85
CA ILE A 38 -2.68 -21.76 4.07
C ILE A 38 -1.62 -22.69 4.68
N SER A 39 -1.13 -22.36 5.87
CA SER A 39 -0.10 -23.13 6.59
C SER A 39 1.18 -23.38 5.78
N VAL A 40 1.59 -22.38 4.98
CA VAL A 40 2.87 -22.38 4.25
C VAL A 40 3.93 -21.70 5.09
N GLU A 41 4.99 -22.43 5.39
CA GLU A 41 6.16 -21.92 6.09
C GLU A 41 7.10 -21.19 5.13
N PHE A 42 7.60 -20.04 5.57
CA PHE A 42 8.61 -19.29 4.83
C PHE A 42 10.00 -19.61 5.37
N SER A 43 10.98 -19.72 4.47
CA SER A 43 12.37 -19.88 4.85
C SER A 43 12.86 -18.66 5.66
N THR A 44 13.89 -18.86 6.48
CA THR A 44 14.48 -17.80 7.31
C THR A 44 14.89 -16.58 6.49
N SER A 45 15.48 -16.78 5.31
CA SER A 45 15.86 -15.70 4.39
C SER A 45 14.67 -14.92 3.89
N LEU A 46 13.55 -15.59 3.59
CA LEU A 46 12.32 -14.94 3.15
C LEU A 46 11.67 -14.16 4.28
N ILE A 47 11.64 -14.69 5.50
CA ILE A 47 11.17 -13.96 6.69
C ILE A 47 12.03 -12.72 6.95
N LEU A 48 13.35 -12.80 6.78
CA LEU A 48 14.22 -11.63 6.91
C LEU A 48 13.90 -10.56 5.87
N ALA A 49 13.77 -10.95 4.59
CA ALA A 49 13.39 -10.03 3.52
C ALA A 49 12.03 -9.38 3.79
N LEU A 50 11.07 -10.17 4.30
CA LEU A 50 9.74 -9.70 4.68
C LEU A 50 9.80 -8.68 5.81
N ARG A 51 10.58 -8.94 6.87
CA ARG A 51 10.80 -8.00 7.97
C ARG A 51 11.36 -6.67 7.48
N CYS A 52 12.37 -6.71 6.59
CA CYS A 52 12.92 -5.51 5.99
C CYS A 52 11.88 -4.74 5.17
N ALA A 53 11.13 -5.42 4.30
CA ALA A 53 10.09 -4.81 3.48
C ALA A 53 8.98 -4.18 4.34
N VAL A 54 8.50 -4.90 5.36
CA VAL A 54 7.47 -4.41 6.30
C VAL A 54 7.99 -3.23 7.13
N ALA A 55 9.23 -3.27 7.62
CA ALA A 55 9.81 -2.17 8.38
C ALA A 55 9.97 -0.89 7.53
N ILE A 56 10.52 -1.03 6.32
CA ILE A 56 10.65 0.10 5.38
C ILE A 56 9.26 0.64 5.00
N GLY A 57 8.30 -0.26 4.77
CA GLY A 57 6.91 0.11 4.49
C GLY A 57 6.28 0.88 5.64
N PHE A 58 6.38 0.37 6.87
CA PHE A 58 5.85 1.02 8.08
C PHE A 58 6.45 2.41 8.30
N LEU A 59 7.78 2.54 8.20
CA LEU A 59 8.45 3.84 8.34
C LEU A 59 7.98 4.82 7.25
N SER A 60 7.79 4.35 6.03
CA SER A 60 7.24 5.16 4.94
C SER A 60 5.78 5.55 5.20
N GLY A 61 4.96 4.63 5.72
CA GLY A 61 3.56 4.87 6.11
C GLY A 61 3.45 5.95 7.19
N ILE A 62 4.27 5.86 8.24
CA ILE A 62 4.36 6.87 9.29
C ILE A 62 4.83 8.21 8.72
N ALA A 63 5.85 8.23 7.85
CA ALA A 63 6.31 9.47 7.23
C ALA A 63 5.21 10.14 6.37
N LEU A 64 4.45 9.36 5.61
CA LEU A 64 3.31 9.85 4.81
C LEU A 64 2.14 10.31 5.70
N PHE A 65 1.88 9.60 6.79
CA PHE A 65 0.87 9.98 7.78
C PHE A 65 1.22 11.29 8.47
N LEU A 66 2.47 11.43 8.94
CA LEU A 66 2.99 12.67 9.51
C LEU A 66 2.97 13.79 8.48
N LYS A 67 3.33 13.54 7.22
CA LYS A 67 3.21 14.54 6.15
C LYS A 67 1.76 15.03 5.99
N ARG A 68 0.78 14.12 6.04
CA ARG A 68 -0.65 14.43 5.95
C ARG A 68 -1.14 15.25 7.13
N ILE A 69 -0.68 14.93 8.33
CA ILE A 69 -0.95 15.73 9.52
C ILE A 69 -0.26 17.08 9.35
N LEU A 70 1.06 17.15 9.25
CA LEU A 70 1.83 18.37 9.41
C LEU A 70 1.66 19.40 8.29
N LEU A 71 1.44 18.99 7.03
CA LEU A 71 1.33 19.93 5.92
C LEU A 71 -0.10 20.49 5.78
N PRO A 72 -0.33 21.80 5.98
CA PRO A 72 -1.67 22.39 5.95
C PRO A 72 -2.39 22.19 4.62
N VAL A 73 -1.67 22.26 3.51
CA VAL A 73 -2.23 22.07 2.16
C VAL A 73 -2.83 20.67 2.00
N ILE A 74 -2.12 19.63 2.47
CA ILE A 74 -2.60 18.25 2.39
C ILE A 74 -3.73 18.01 3.40
N ARG A 75 -3.60 18.55 4.62
CA ARG A 75 -4.62 18.44 5.66
C ARG A 75 -5.96 19.02 5.20
N LYS A 76 -5.96 20.16 4.51
CA LYS A 76 -7.16 20.84 3.98
C LYS A 76 -7.95 19.99 2.98
N ILE A 77 -7.28 19.15 2.21
CA ILE A 77 -7.92 18.28 1.20
C ILE A 77 -8.13 16.84 1.70
N SER A 78 -7.73 16.53 2.94
CA SER A 78 -7.88 15.21 3.53
C SER A 78 -9.21 15.11 4.27
N CYS A 79 -9.86 13.96 4.18
CA CYS A 79 -11.02 13.59 4.98
C CYS A 79 -10.62 12.69 6.16
N PRO A 80 -11.44 12.57 7.22
CA PRO A 80 -11.13 11.70 8.36
C PRO A 80 -10.82 10.24 7.95
N ASP A 81 -11.48 9.75 6.90
CA ASP A 81 -11.27 8.42 6.34
C ASP A 81 -9.83 8.20 5.82
N ASP A 82 -9.16 9.26 5.33
CA ASP A 82 -7.76 9.16 4.89
C ASP A 82 -6.80 8.91 6.07
N PHE A 83 -7.10 9.48 7.24
CA PHE A 83 -6.31 9.26 8.44
C PHE A 83 -6.59 7.89 9.06
N ALA A 84 -7.88 7.52 9.14
CA ALA A 84 -8.29 6.21 9.65
C ALA A 84 -7.70 5.06 8.82
N ALA A 85 -7.79 5.16 7.48
CA ALA A 85 -7.23 4.16 6.59
C ALA A 85 -5.72 4.00 6.75
N ASN A 86 -4.97 5.10 6.80
CA ASN A 86 -3.51 5.06 6.96
C ASN A 86 -3.11 4.48 8.33
N LEU A 87 -3.77 4.92 9.40
CA LEU A 87 -3.49 4.44 10.76
C LEU A 87 -3.77 2.94 10.88
N LEU A 88 -4.88 2.47 10.32
CA LEU A 88 -5.26 1.06 10.35
C LEU A 88 -4.23 0.17 9.63
N VAL A 89 -3.74 0.61 8.47
CA VAL A 89 -2.70 -0.11 7.73
C VAL A 89 -1.36 -0.08 8.48
N ASP A 90 -0.99 1.05 9.10
CA ASP A 90 0.23 1.15 9.90
C ASP A 90 0.18 0.23 11.14
N ILE A 91 -0.98 0.14 11.81
CA ILE A 91 -1.20 -0.81 12.91
C ILE A 91 -1.02 -2.25 12.41
N PHE A 92 -1.59 -2.58 11.24
CA PHE A 92 -1.43 -3.91 10.64
C PHE A 92 0.05 -4.23 10.33
N LEU A 93 0.80 -3.28 9.76
CA LEU A 93 2.24 -3.46 9.51
C LEU A 93 3.05 -3.62 10.80
N ALA A 94 2.77 -2.81 11.82
CA ALA A 94 3.44 -2.88 13.11
C ALA A 94 3.24 -4.26 13.76
N PHE A 95 1.99 -4.74 13.83
CA PHE A 95 1.72 -6.05 14.40
C PHE A 95 2.23 -7.19 13.52
N THR A 96 2.26 -7.03 12.19
CA THR A 96 2.91 -8.00 11.31
C THR A 96 4.38 -8.16 11.67
N PHE A 97 5.10 -7.03 11.79
CA PHE A 97 6.52 -7.04 12.13
C PHE A 97 6.76 -7.73 13.48
N ILE A 98 6.04 -7.33 14.53
CA ILE A 98 6.15 -7.92 15.87
C ILE A 98 5.83 -9.42 15.85
N ARG A 99 4.76 -9.82 15.15
CA ARG A 99 4.33 -11.21 15.01
C ARG A 99 5.43 -12.10 14.42
N THR A 100 6.26 -11.57 13.52
CA THR A 100 7.37 -12.37 12.98
C THR A 100 8.42 -12.74 14.04
N TYR A 101 8.50 -12.03 15.17
CA TYR A 101 9.45 -12.31 16.26
C TYR A 101 8.83 -13.06 17.44
N SER A 102 7.52 -12.89 17.67
CA SER A 102 6.85 -13.46 18.84
C SER A 102 5.43 -13.89 18.52
N GLU A 103 5.14 -15.16 18.82
CA GLU A 103 3.80 -15.75 18.75
C GLU A 103 2.81 -15.10 19.74
N SER A 104 3.31 -14.52 20.84
CA SER A 104 2.46 -13.93 21.89
C SER A 104 1.57 -12.78 21.39
N PHE A 105 1.95 -12.14 20.27
CA PHE A 105 1.19 -11.05 19.66
C PHE A 105 0.21 -11.50 18.58
N ALA A 106 0.07 -12.81 18.35
CA ALA A 106 -0.86 -13.35 17.36
C ALA A 106 -2.30 -12.83 17.52
N PRO A 107 -2.89 -12.72 18.73
CA PRO A 107 -4.25 -12.19 18.87
C PRO A 107 -4.40 -10.75 18.35
N PHE A 108 -3.44 -9.89 18.67
CA PHE A 108 -3.46 -8.48 18.24
C PHE A 108 -3.22 -8.34 16.73
N TYR A 109 -2.32 -9.16 16.19
CA TYR A 109 -2.07 -9.23 14.75
C TYR A 109 -3.32 -9.67 13.98
N TYR A 110 -3.98 -10.76 14.40
CA TYR A 110 -5.19 -11.23 13.74
C TYR A 110 -6.36 -10.25 13.91
N LEU A 111 -6.49 -9.60 15.07
CA LEU A 111 -7.48 -8.53 15.25
C LEU A 111 -7.24 -7.37 14.27
N ALA A 112 -6.00 -6.88 14.16
CA ALA A 112 -5.65 -5.82 13.21
C ALA A 112 -5.93 -6.25 11.76
N ALA A 113 -5.61 -7.50 11.40
CA ALA A 113 -5.90 -8.06 10.09
C ALA A 113 -7.42 -8.13 9.81
N ILE A 114 -8.22 -8.63 10.76
CA ILE A 114 -9.67 -8.73 10.63
C ILE A 114 -10.30 -7.35 10.46
N VAL A 115 -9.95 -6.39 11.33
CA VAL A 115 -10.48 -5.02 11.24
C VAL A 115 -10.08 -4.38 9.91
N MET A 116 -8.83 -4.54 9.48
CA MET A 116 -8.37 -4.05 8.17
C MET A 116 -9.20 -4.66 7.05
N LEU A 117 -9.30 -6.00 6.97
CA LEU A 117 -10.03 -6.70 5.91
C LEU A 117 -11.51 -6.31 5.86
N LEU A 118 -12.18 -6.18 7.01
CA LEU A 118 -13.57 -5.71 7.09
C LEU A 118 -13.71 -4.24 6.67
N TYR A 119 -12.71 -3.41 6.91
CA TYR A 119 -12.72 -2.00 6.54
C TYR A 119 -12.42 -1.77 5.05
N ILE A 120 -11.69 -2.67 4.36
CA ILE A 120 -11.39 -2.52 2.93
C ILE A 120 -12.62 -2.22 2.06
N PRO A 121 -13.74 -2.97 2.12
CA PRO A 121 -14.89 -2.72 1.25
C PRO A 121 -15.58 -1.37 1.51
N VAL A 122 -15.43 -0.80 2.72
CA VAL A 122 -16.16 0.42 3.12
C VAL A 122 -15.32 1.69 3.03
N GLY A 123 -14.02 1.63 3.30
CA GLY A 123 -13.16 2.82 3.39
C GLY A 123 -12.35 3.16 2.13
N LYS A 124 -11.38 4.08 2.28
CA LYS A 124 -10.40 4.46 1.25
C LYS A 124 -9.52 3.32 0.76
N ILE A 125 -9.36 2.23 1.52
CA ILE A 125 -8.48 1.11 1.15
C ILE A 125 -9.03 0.31 -0.05
N ARG A 126 -10.34 0.42 -0.36
CA ARG A 126 -11.01 -0.31 -1.47
C ARG A 126 -10.30 -0.27 -2.82
N HIS A 127 -9.49 0.76 -3.07
CA HIS A 127 -8.70 0.89 -4.29
C HIS A 127 -7.76 -0.30 -4.49
N CYS A 128 -7.30 -0.99 -3.43
CA CYS A 128 -6.45 -2.17 -3.57
C CYS A 128 -7.13 -3.31 -4.36
N PHE A 129 -8.45 -3.44 -4.25
CA PHE A 129 -9.23 -4.38 -5.06
C PHE A 129 -9.56 -3.83 -6.45
N PHE A 130 -10.06 -2.59 -6.51
CA PHE A 130 -10.55 -2.02 -7.77
C PHE A 130 -9.44 -1.62 -8.75
N PHE A 131 -8.22 -1.34 -8.27
CA PHE A 131 -7.12 -0.88 -9.10
C PHE A 131 -6.82 -1.84 -10.25
N PHE A 132 -6.68 -3.14 -9.96
CA PHE A 132 -6.35 -4.15 -10.97
C PHE A 132 -7.46 -4.29 -12.01
N TYR A 133 -8.71 -4.37 -11.56
CA TYR A 133 -9.87 -4.52 -12.44
C TYR A 133 -10.07 -3.30 -13.34
N ALA A 134 -9.98 -2.09 -12.77
CA ALA A 134 -10.08 -0.85 -13.53
C ALA A 134 -8.97 -0.75 -14.59
N LYS A 135 -7.72 -1.12 -14.25
CA LYS A 135 -6.62 -1.11 -15.23
C LYS A 135 -6.80 -2.12 -16.35
N MET A 136 -7.26 -3.33 -16.05
CA MET A 136 -7.51 -4.35 -17.07
C MET A 136 -8.65 -3.95 -18.01
N LEU A 137 -9.78 -3.47 -17.47
CA LEU A 137 -10.92 -3.04 -18.29
C LEU A 137 -10.61 -1.80 -19.14
N LEU A 138 -10.05 -0.74 -18.52
CA LEU A 138 -9.71 0.48 -19.25
C LEU A 138 -8.63 0.21 -20.30
N GLY A 139 -7.63 -0.60 -19.94
CA GLY A 139 -6.55 -1.00 -20.85
C GLY A 139 -7.08 -1.78 -22.06
N THR A 140 -7.97 -2.75 -21.85
CA THR A 140 -8.57 -3.51 -22.96
C THR A 140 -9.53 -2.67 -23.79
N PHE A 141 -10.40 -1.88 -23.17
CA PHE A 141 -11.40 -1.08 -23.87
C PHE A 141 -10.80 0.06 -24.70
N TYR A 142 -9.96 0.90 -24.07
CA TYR A 142 -9.35 2.06 -24.74
C TYR A 142 -8.08 1.70 -25.52
N GLY A 143 -7.31 0.71 -25.04
CA GLY A 143 -6.10 0.24 -25.72
C GLY A 143 -6.40 -0.43 -27.07
N ARG A 144 -7.45 -1.27 -27.15
CA ARG A 144 -7.89 -1.87 -28.43
C ARG A 144 -8.36 -0.84 -29.45
N ARG A 145 -8.85 0.31 -29.00
CA ARG A 145 -9.38 1.39 -29.85
C ARG A 145 -8.32 2.40 -30.27
N GLY A 146 -7.05 2.21 -29.90
CA GLY A 146 -5.97 3.14 -30.26
C GLY A 146 -6.16 4.56 -29.72
N VAL A 147 -6.94 4.74 -28.65
CA VAL A 147 -7.30 6.07 -28.11
C VAL A 147 -6.12 6.70 -27.35
N LEU A 148 -5.10 5.92 -27.03
CA LEU A 148 -3.85 6.46 -26.51
C LEU A 148 -3.12 7.22 -27.62
N PRO A 149 -2.64 8.45 -27.37
CA PRO A 149 -1.93 9.21 -28.38
C PRO A 149 -0.78 8.36 -28.93
N SER A 150 -0.74 8.17 -30.25
CA SER A 150 0.45 7.65 -30.92
C SER A 150 1.58 8.58 -30.53
N GLY A 151 2.57 8.07 -29.79
CA GLY A 151 3.67 8.89 -29.30
C GLY A 151 4.21 9.74 -30.45
N THR A 152 4.03 11.05 -30.37
CA THR A 152 4.67 11.98 -31.27
C THR A 152 6.16 11.72 -31.16
N ARG A 153 6.73 10.98 -32.12
CA ARG A 153 8.17 11.00 -32.38
C ARG A 153 8.50 12.46 -32.66
N ARG A 154 9.04 13.14 -31.66
CA ARG A 154 9.76 14.38 -31.90
C ARG A 154 11.02 13.98 -32.66
N ASN A 155 11.04 14.31 -33.95
CA ASN A 155 12.25 14.37 -34.76
C ASN A 155 13.19 15.44 -34.18
#